data_AF-A0A9X4MNA8-F1
#
_entry.id   AF-A0A9X4MNA8-F1
#
_cell.length_a   1.000
_cell.length_b   1.000
_cell.length_c   1.000
_cell.angle_alpha   90.00
_cell.angle_beta   90.00
_cell.angle_gamma   90.00
#
_symmetry.space_group_name_H-M   'P 1'
#
loop_
_entity.id
_entity.type
_entity.pdbx_description
1 polymer ?
#
loop_
_entity_poly.entity_id
_entity_poly.type
_entity_poly.pdbx_seq_one_letter_code
_entity_poly.pdbx_strand_id
1 'polypeptide(L)'
;MFRFDKPDRLTTRSTQEDRLLNAIAVSQEVDEIERAISNLDKLHSDILTEKYVKRQKSDYGIHQDMNISESCFYKTLRTALVDFACIFKNGELLQYKDSQG
;
A
#
# COMPACT_ATOMS: atom_id res chain seq x y z
N MET A 1 42.57 40.05 -18.81
CA MET A 1 41.95 38.85 -19.39
C MET A 1 41.12 38.19 -18.28
N PHE A 2 39.81 38.44 -18.23
CA PHE A 2 38.94 37.89 -17.19
C PHE A 2 38.28 36.63 -17.75
N ARG A 3 38.58 35.47 -17.16
CA ARG A 3 37.86 34.22 -17.45
C ARG A 3 36.60 34.18 -16.60
N PHE A 4 35.45 34.16 -17.25
CA PHE A 4 34.18 33.82 -16.61
C PHE A 4 34.12 32.30 -16.46
N ASP A 5 34.24 31.82 -15.22
CA ASP A 5 33.79 30.47 -14.89
C ASP A 5 32.26 30.41 -15.04
N LYS A 6 31.78 29.56 -15.95
CA LYS A 6 30.36 29.25 -16.08
C LYS A 6 29.94 28.39 -14.89
N PRO A 7 28.83 28.71 -14.21
CA PRO A 7 28.29 27.81 -13.19
C PRO A 7 27.78 26.53 -13.86
N ASP A 8 28.22 25.42 -13.29
CA ASP A 8 27.92 24.06 -13.70
C ASP A 8 26.41 23.82 -13.71
N ARG A 9 25.83 23.60 -14.90
CA ARG A 9 24.38 23.39 -15.11
C ARG A 9 23.95 21.94 -14.84
N LEU A 10 24.80 21.10 -14.24
CA LEU A 10 24.52 19.67 -14.05
C LEU A 10 23.86 19.29 -12.71
N THR A 11 23.81 20.17 -11.71
CA THR A 11 23.38 19.81 -10.35
C THR A 11 21.89 20.02 -10.05
N THR A 12 21.13 20.71 -10.91
CA THR A 12 19.69 20.94 -10.68
C THR A 12 18.77 19.94 -11.38
N ARG A 13 19.21 19.33 -12.50
CA ARG A 13 18.42 18.34 -13.26
C ARG A 13 18.14 17.07 -12.47
N SER A 14 19.14 16.54 -11.74
CA SER A 14 18.98 15.33 -10.93
C SER A 14 17.84 15.51 -9.92
N THR A 15 17.78 16.60 -9.16
CA THR A 15 16.75 16.75 -8.13
C THR A 15 15.32 16.82 -8.66
N GLN A 16 15.08 17.35 -9.86
CA GLN A 16 13.74 17.42 -10.45
C GLN A 16 13.33 16.09 -11.07
N GLU A 17 14.23 15.46 -11.83
CA GLU A 17 14.02 14.14 -12.40
C GLU A 17 13.82 13.08 -11.30
N ASP A 18 14.63 13.08 -10.25
CA ASP A 18 14.51 12.19 -9.10
C ASP A 18 13.17 12.38 -8.37
N ARG A 19 12.72 13.64 -8.22
CA ARG A 19 11.39 13.93 -7.64
C ARG A 19 10.25 13.42 -8.51
N LEU A 20 10.35 13.57 -9.83
CA LEU A 20 9.35 13.08 -10.78
C LEU A 20 9.30 11.55 -10.78
N LEU A 21 10.46 10.88 -10.82
CA LEU A 21 10.56 9.42 -10.76
C LEU A 21 9.98 8.87 -9.44
N ASN A 22 10.28 9.53 -8.31
CA ASN A 22 9.70 9.15 -7.02
C ASN A 22 8.17 9.32 -7.01
N ALA A 23 7.65 10.44 -7.52
CA ALA A 23 6.21 10.66 -7.60
C ALA A 23 5.51 9.61 -8.48
N ILE A 24 6.12 9.23 -9.61
CA ILE A 24 5.62 8.16 -10.48
C ILE A 24 5.62 6.81 -9.74
N ALA A 25 6.72 6.47 -9.06
CA ALA A 25 6.82 5.22 -8.32
C ALA A 25 5.77 5.12 -7.20
N VAL A 26 5.57 6.21 -6.45
CA VAL A 26 4.51 6.28 -5.42
C VAL A 26 3.13 6.11 -6.03
N SER A 27 2.85 6.77 -7.16
CA SER A 27 1.55 6.63 -7.85
C SER A 27 1.30 5.19 -8.29
N GLN A 28 2.29 4.56 -8.91
CA GLN A 28 2.18 3.16 -9.36
C GLN A 28 1.95 2.21 -8.18
N GLU A 29 2.59 2.47 -7.05
CA GLU A 29 2.37 1.67 -5.84
C GLU A 29 0.95 1.82 -5.29
N VAL A 30 0.42 3.05 -5.26
CA VAL A 30 -0.98 3.30 -4.88
C VAL A 30 -1.94 2.59 -5.85
N ASP A 31 -1.70 2.67 -7.15
CA ASP A 31 -2.52 2.00 -8.16
C ASP A 31 -2.54 0.48 -7.95
N GLU A 32 -1.39 -0.13 -7.62
CA GLU A 32 -1.32 -1.56 -7.30
C GLU A 32 -2.06 -1.92 -6.01
N ILE A 33 -2.02 -1.05 -4.99
CA ILE A 33 -2.79 -1.24 -3.76
C ILE A 33 -4.29 -1.20 -4.06
N GLU A 34 -4.75 -0.17 -4.78
CA GLU A 34 -6.18 -0.01 -5.13
C GLU A 34 -6.68 -1.16 -6.00
N ARG A 35 -5.85 -1.59 -6.98
CA ARG A 35 -6.13 -2.76 -7.82
C ARG A 35 -6.22 -4.04 -6.99
N ALA A 36 -5.30 -4.24 -6.05
CA ALA A 36 -5.32 -5.43 -5.19
C ALA A 36 -6.56 -5.44 -4.29
N ILE A 37 -6.93 -4.31 -3.66
CA ILE A 37 -8.15 -4.18 -2.85
C ILE A 37 -9.40 -4.46 -3.69
N SER A 38 -9.47 -3.92 -4.91
CA SER A 38 -10.63 -4.06 -5.80
C SER A 38 -10.85 -5.49 -6.31
N ASN A 39 -9.81 -6.33 -6.28
CA ASN A 39 -9.88 -7.74 -6.70
C ASN A 39 -10.20 -8.71 -5.55
N LEU A 40 -10.37 -8.21 -4.32
CA LEU A 40 -10.81 -9.03 -3.19
C LEU A 40 -12.32 -9.27 -3.21
N ASP A 41 -12.74 -10.32 -2.52
CA ASP A 41 -14.14 -10.51 -2.17
C ASP A 41 -14.68 -9.30 -1.40
N LYS A 42 -15.97 -8.99 -1.62
CA LYS A 42 -16.61 -7.76 -1.12
C LYS A 42 -16.37 -7.49 0.37
N LEU A 43 -16.50 -8.53 1.20
CA LEU A 43 -16.29 -8.40 2.64
C LEU A 43 -14.82 -8.07 2.98
N HIS A 44 -13.88 -8.65 2.26
CA HIS A 44 -12.44 -8.43 2.43
C HIS A 44 -12.01 -7.06 1.90
N SER A 45 -12.56 -6.62 0.76
CA SER A 45 -12.33 -5.25 0.27
C SER A 45 -12.87 -4.21 1.25
N ASP A 46 -14.08 -4.41 1.77
CA ASP A 46 -14.74 -3.44 2.65
C ASP A 46 -14.03 -3.33 4.02
N ILE A 47 -13.65 -4.47 4.63
CA ILE A 47 -12.95 -4.46 5.94
C ILE A 47 -11.57 -3.78 5.85
N LEU A 48 -10.80 -4.02 4.78
CA LEU A 48 -9.51 -3.37 4.56
C LEU A 48 -9.68 -1.88 4.24
N THR A 49 -10.71 -1.52 3.46
CA THR A 49 -11.02 -0.13 3.14
C THR A 49 -11.35 0.68 4.40
N GLU A 50 -12.24 0.19 5.26
CA GLU A 50 -12.57 0.87 6.51
C GLU A 50 -11.35 0.98 7.44
N LYS A 51 -10.59 -0.11 7.60
CA LYS A 51 -9.46 -0.20 8.54
C LYS A 51 -8.24 0.61 8.11
N TYR A 52 -7.86 0.56 6.83
CA TYR A 52 -6.57 1.06 6.36
C TYR A 52 -6.64 2.19 5.35
N VAL A 53 -7.74 2.34 4.60
CA VAL A 53 -7.87 3.42 3.60
C VAL A 53 -8.55 4.62 4.23
N LYS A 54 -9.75 4.43 4.80
CA LYS A 54 -10.50 5.51 5.45
C LYS A 54 -9.88 5.91 6.78
N ARG A 55 -9.53 4.93 7.63
CA ARG A 55 -8.90 5.13 8.96
C ARG A 55 -9.67 6.08 9.89
N GLN A 56 -10.98 6.19 9.73
CA GLN A 56 -11.82 7.12 10.50
C GLN A 56 -12.40 6.51 11.77
N LYS A 57 -12.45 5.18 11.86
CA LYS A 57 -13.13 4.44 12.92
C LYS A 57 -12.15 3.55 13.68
N SER A 58 -12.44 3.31 14.95
CA SER A 58 -11.79 2.26 15.73
C SER A 58 -12.26 0.88 15.27
N ASP A 59 -11.50 -0.17 15.62
CA ASP A 59 -11.90 -1.55 15.33
C ASP A 59 -13.30 -1.86 15.85
N TYR A 60 -13.59 -1.38 17.06
CA TYR A 60 -14.93 -1.46 17.65
C TYR A 60 -16.00 -0.85 16.75
N GLY A 61 -15.79 0.39 16.29
CA GLY A 61 -16.73 1.06 15.40
C GLY A 61 -16.91 0.31 14.07
N ILE A 62 -15.83 -0.20 13.49
CA ILE A 62 -15.88 -0.92 12.22
C ILE A 62 -16.70 -2.21 12.35
N HIS A 63 -16.39 -3.07 13.33
CA HIS A 63 -17.11 -4.34 13.44
C HIS A 63 -18.56 -4.18 13.89
N GLN A 64 -18.88 -3.12 14.65
CA GLN A 64 -20.26 -2.74 14.97
C GLN A 64 -21.02 -2.34 13.70
N ASP A 65 -20.46 -1.44 12.88
CA ASP A 65 -21.09 -0.99 11.64
C ASP A 65 -21.29 -2.13 10.62
N MET A 66 -20.35 -3.07 10.59
CA MET A 66 -20.44 -4.27 9.75
C MET A 66 -21.36 -5.35 10.33
N ASN A 67 -21.93 -5.13 11.52
CA ASN A 67 -22.79 -6.08 12.24
C ASN A 67 -22.15 -7.48 12.39
N ILE A 68 -20.86 -7.52 12.71
CA ILE A 68 -20.12 -8.75 12.97
C ILE A 68 -19.52 -8.72 14.38
N SER A 69 -19.33 -9.90 14.97
CA SER A 69 -18.65 -10.00 16.26
C SER A 69 -17.17 -9.59 16.12
N GLU A 70 -16.58 -9.12 17.21
CA GLU A 70 -15.16 -8.79 17.28
C GLU A 70 -14.26 -9.98 16.86
N SER A 71 -14.59 -11.19 17.31
CA SER A 71 -13.84 -12.39 16.94
C SER A 71 -13.96 -12.73 15.45
N CYS A 72 -15.12 -12.48 14.85
CA CYS A 72 -15.33 -12.61 13.40
C CYS A 72 -14.51 -11.56 12.66
N PHE A 73 -14.57 -10.30 13.10
CA PHE A 73 -13.80 -9.19 12.53
C PHE A 73 -12.30 -9.52 12.44
N TYR A 74 -11.66 -9.96 13.53
CA TYR A 74 -10.23 -10.27 13.51
C TYR A 74 -9.89 -11.52 12.67
N LYS A 75 -10.81 -12.47 12.51
CA LYS A 75 -10.62 -13.63 11.61
C LYS A 75 -10.72 -13.21 10.15
N THR A 76 -11.75 -12.45 9.80
CA THR A 76 -11.96 -11.89 8.46
C THR A 76 -10.81 -10.97 8.08
N LEU A 77 -10.37 -10.09 8.98
CA LEU A 77 -9.26 -9.18 8.75
C LEU A 77 -7.96 -9.94 8.44
N ARG A 78 -7.65 -10.99 9.22
CA ARG A 78 -6.47 -11.83 8.95
C ARG A 78 -6.54 -12.50 7.58
N THR A 79 -7.70 -13.02 7.22
CA THR A 79 -7.90 -13.70 5.92
C THR A 79 -7.77 -12.70 4.77
N ALA A 80 -8.43 -11.55 4.88
CA ALA A 80 -8.35 -10.46 3.91
C ALA A 80 -6.91 -9.97 3.69
N LEU A 81 -6.09 -9.88 4.75
CA LEU A 81 -4.67 -9.50 4.63
C LEU A 81 -3.85 -10.53 3.86
N VAL A 82 -4.12 -11.83 4.06
CA VAL A 82 -3.44 -12.90 3.30
C VAL A 82 -3.87 -12.88 1.85
N ASP A 83 -5.17 -12.77 1.57
CA ASP A 83 -5.69 -12.69 0.20
C ASP A 83 -5.14 -11.45 -0.52
N PHE A 84 -5.09 -10.30 0.16
CA PHE A 84 -4.47 -9.10 -0.36
C PHE A 84 -3.00 -9.34 -0.71
N ALA A 85 -2.24 -9.96 0.19
CA ALA A 85 -0.82 -10.27 -0.03
C ALA A 85 -0.61 -11.21 -1.23
N CYS A 86 -1.50 -12.18 -1.44
CA CYS A 86 -1.47 -13.07 -2.61
C CYS A 86 -1.68 -12.32 -3.94
N ILE A 87 -2.57 -11.33 -3.95
CA ILE A 87 -2.92 -10.56 -5.16
C ILE A 87 -1.88 -9.47 -5.44
N PHE A 88 -1.46 -8.74 -4.40
CA PHE A 88 -0.59 -7.59 -4.51
C PHE A 88 0.75 -7.98 -5.14
N LYS A 89 1.07 -7.35 -6.28
CA LYS A 89 2.29 -7.59 -7.07
C LYS A 89 2.64 -9.08 -7.18
N ASN A 90 1.63 -9.92 -7.43
CA ASN A 90 1.74 -11.36 -7.61
C ASN A 90 2.38 -12.09 -6.40
N GLY A 91 2.06 -11.68 -5.18
CA GLY A 91 2.53 -12.37 -3.98
C GLY A 91 3.82 -11.82 -3.38
N GLU A 92 4.27 -10.63 -3.78
CA GLU A 92 5.54 -10.03 -3.30
C GLU A 92 5.60 -9.90 -1.77
N LEU A 93 4.44 -9.76 -1.12
CA LEU A 93 4.34 -9.63 0.34
C LEU A 93 4.36 -10.97 1.10
N LEU A 94 4.33 -12.11 0.39
CA LEU A 94 4.28 -13.42 1.02
C LEU A 94 5.68 -13.84 1.50
N GLN A 95 5.77 -14.18 2.78
CA GLN A 95 6.96 -14.80 3.36
C GLN A 95 6.62 -16.21 3.83
N TYR A 96 7.32 -17.20 3.28
CA TYR A 96 7.20 -18.58 3.69
C TYR A 96 8.15 -18.82 4.86
N LYS A 97 7.66 -19.51 5.90
CA LYS A 97 8.56 -20.03 6.93
C LYS A 97 9.37 -21.15 6.29
N ASP A 98 10.68 -20.99 6.26
CA ASP A 98 11.57 -22.11 6.01
C ASP A 98 11.24 -23.18 7.05
N SER A 99 10.95 -24.38 6.58
CA SER A 99 10.68 -25.54 7.42
C SER A 99 11.98 -25.98 8.08
N GLN A 100 12.46 -25.22 9.06
CA GLN A 100 13.57 -25.60 9.91
C GLN A 100 13.01 -26.07 11.25
N GLY A 101 12.90 -27.40 11.37
CA GLY A 101 12.97 -28.18 12.60
C GLY A 101 11.84 -28.04 13.61
#